data_AF-A0A9Q3I6Z8-F1
#
_entry.id   AF-A0A9Q3I6Z8-F1
#
_cell.length_a   1.000
_cell.length_b   1.000
_cell.length_c   1.000
_cell.angle_alpha   90.00
_cell.angle_beta   90.00
_cell.angle_gamma   90.00
#
_symmetry.space_group_name_H-M   'P 1'
#
loop_
_entity.id
_entity.type
_entity.pdbx_description
1 polymer ?
#
loop_
_entity_poly.entity_id
_entity_poly.type
_entity_poly.pdbx_seq_one_letter_code
_entity_poly.pdbx_strand_id
1 'polypeptide(L)'
;MSRDSVKEFLLSEREKITSLGDKFNFDGLSIAKEIPLSIEAILVQLGISMDFEKKICCPECFSLYDLTATGHINKQCTSKFIQPFPSSIVKLGSLARKECGSLLFKTDDKNDTSLQKPICTFTYQSLQKWLASHMWICGFEKLLNAHNNHNSQPDPKAISDIWHSKIWNTFKYSPFSKQAFTNRTGNLIFSLYVDWFHPFSKKGAAKSISIGSILLTCLNLPPSEHHKEENMFLYAIIPGPKEPSLDQMNSILEPLVIELQMLWNGIWFSNTHEFPQGRLIRVALLPLIADLPTLRKVAGFASHLAN
;
A
#
# COMPACT_ATOMS: atom_id res chain seq x y z
N MET A 1 -5.09 10.76 -9.26
CA MET A 1 -5.79 11.86 -9.98
C MET A 1 -6.36 12.83 -8.95
N SER A 2 -6.39 14.13 -9.23
CA SER A 2 -7.06 15.09 -8.33
C SER A 2 -8.59 14.96 -8.46
N ARG A 3 -9.35 15.39 -7.44
CA ARG A 3 -10.82 15.44 -7.51
C ARG A 3 -11.31 16.29 -8.68
N ASP A 4 -10.55 17.32 -9.05
CA ASP A 4 -10.90 18.23 -10.14
C ASP A 4 -10.70 17.56 -11.50
N SER A 5 -9.59 16.83 -11.70
CA SER A 5 -9.36 16.07 -12.95
C SER A 5 -10.41 14.99 -13.18
N VAL A 6 -10.92 14.38 -12.11
CA VAL A 6 -12.00 13.38 -12.20
C VAL A 6 -13.32 14.03 -12.60
N LYS A 7 -13.65 15.19 -12.01
CA LYS A 7 -14.85 15.94 -12.39
C LYS A 7 -14.80 16.38 -13.85
N GLU A 8 -13.66 16.91 -14.29
CA GLU A 8 -13.45 17.30 -15.69
C GLU A 8 -13.62 16.12 -16.64
N PHE A 9 -13.05 14.95 -16.30
CA PHE A 9 -13.25 13.73 -17.09
C PHE A 9 -14.72 13.34 -17.18
N LEU A 10 -15.44 13.26 -16.06
CA LEU A 10 -16.85 12.86 -16.04
C LEU A 10 -17.76 13.86 -16.78
N LEU A 11 -17.42 15.16 -16.73
CA LEU A 11 -18.11 16.18 -17.53
C LEU A 11 -17.87 15.95 -19.03
N SER A 12 -16.62 15.73 -19.42
CA SER A 12 -16.26 15.46 -20.82
C SER A 12 -16.97 14.21 -21.37
N GLU A 13 -17.09 13.14 -20.58
CA GLU A 13 -17.79 11.93 -21.03
C GLU A 13 -19.30 12.14 -21.19
N ARG A 14 -19.94 12.95 -20.34
CA ARG A 14 -21.36 13.33 -20.51
C ARG A 14 -21.60 14.13 -21.79
N GLU A 15 -20.72 15.10 -22.07
CA GLU A 15 -20.79 15.89 -23.29
C GLU A 15 -20.62 15.02 -24.54
N LYS A 16 -19.66 14.08 -24.51
CA LYS A 16 -19.46 13.10 -25.60
C LYS A 16 -20.69 12.24 -25.83
N ILE A 17 -21.28 11.67 -24.78
CA ILE A 17 -22.46 10.81 -24.90
C ILE A 17 -23.67 11.59 -25.42
N THR A 18 -23.84 12.84 -24.99
CA THR A 18 -24.89 13.71 -25.52
C THR A 18 -24.68 13.97 -27.01
N SER A 19 -23.45 14.33 -27.43
CA SER A 19 -23.12 14.56 -28.84
C SER A 19 -23.25 13.30 -29.71
N LEU A 20 -22.91 12.12 -29.17
CA LEU A 20 -23.11 10.84 -29.85
C LEU A 20 -24.60 10.52 -29.99
N GLY A 21 -25.42 10.84 -28.98
CA GLY A 21 -26.87 10.71 -29.03
C GLY A 21 -27.48 11.49 -30.19
N ASP A 22 -27.08 12.75 -30.34
CA ASP A 22 -27.51 13.60 -31.46
C ASP A 22 -27.05 13.04 -32.82
N LYS A 23 -25.83 12.48 -32.88
CA LYS A 23 -25.24 11.96 -34.13
C LYS A 23 -25.82 10.61 -34.56
N PHE A 24 -26.13 9.73 -33.62
CA PHE A 24 -26.56 8.35 -33.88
C PHE A 24 -28.03 8.09 -33.52
N ASN A 25 -28.79 9.16 -33.20
CA ASN A 25 -30.22 9.16 -32.95
C ASN A 25 -30.66 8.22 -31.80
N PHE A 26 -30.01 8.37 -30.65
CA PHE A 26 -30.41 7.75 -29.39
C PHE A 26 -30.48 8.80 -28.28
N ASP A 27 -31.20 8.51 -27.19
CA ASP A 27 -31.37 9.44 -26.06
C ASP A 27 -30.09 9.52 -25.19
N GLY A 28 -29.08 10.23 -25.71
CA GLY A 28 -27.83 10.47 -25.00
C GLY A 28 -28.01 11.32 -23.73
N LEU A 29 -29.05 12.14 -23.67
CA LEU A 29 -29.33 13.06 -22.56
C LEU A 29 -29.81 12.30 -21.32
N SER A 30 -30.67 11.29 -21.49
CA SER A 30 -31.07 10.40 -20.40
C SER A 30 -29.90 9.52 -19.94
N ILE A 31 -29.09 8.97 -20.85
CA ILE A 31 -27.91 8.17 -20.51
C ILE A 31 -26.88 9.01 -19.72
N ALA A 32 -26.64 10.26 -20.14
CA ALA A 32 -25.69 11.15 -19.46
C ALA A 32 -26.12 11.50 -18.02
N LYS A 33 -27.42 11.52 -17.73
CA LYS A 33 -27.96 11.73 -16.37
C LYS A 33 -27.72 10.53 -15.45
N GLU A 34 -27.58 9.33 -16.00
CA GLU A 34 -27.28 8.12 -15.23
C GLU A 34 -25.80 7.98 -14.88
N ILE A 35 -24.91 8.71 -15.58
CA ILE A 35 -23.48 8.74 -15.25
C ILE A 35 -23.31 9.43 -13.89
N PRO A 36 -22.60 8.84 -12.91
CA PRO A 36 -22.43 9.45 -11.60
C PRO A 36 -21.55 10.72 -11.61
N LEU A 37 -21.77 11.61 -10.64
CA LEU A 37 -21.10 12.92 -10.55
C LEU A 37 -19.72 12.88 -9.88
N SER A 38 -19.38 11.78 -9.21
CA SER A 38 -18.10 11.60 -8.53
C SER A 38 -17.67 10.14 -8.53
N ILE A 39 -16.38 9.88 -8.30
CA ILE A 39 -15.87 8.52 -8.10
C ILE A 39 -16.58 7.85 -6.93
N GLU A 40 -16.85 8.58 -5.84
CA GLU A 40 -17.56 8.02 -4.69
C GLU A 40 -18.94 7.48 -5.08
N ALA A 41 -19.67 8.20 -5.95
CA ALA A 41 -20.96 7.74 -6.45
C ALA A 41 -20.82 6.54 -7.41
N ILE A 42 -19.78 6.50 -8.25
CA ILE A 42 -19.46 5.32 -9.09
C ILE A 42 -19.20 4.11 -8.21
N LEU A 43 -18.34 4.25 -7.20
CA LEU A 43 -17.98 3.16 -6.29
C LEU A 43 -19.21 2.64 -5.53
N VAL A 44 -20.06 3.53 -5.02
CA VAL A 44 -21.32 3.14 -4.36
C VAL A 44 -22.25 2.40 -5.33
N GLN A 45 -22.44 2.90 -6.54
CA GLN A 45 -23.31 2.28 -7.54
C GLN A 45 -22.80 0.90 -7.99
N LEU A 46 -21.48 0.75 -8.11
CA LEU A 46 -20.86 -0.54 -8.43
C LEU A 46 -20.76 -1.48 -7.22
N GLY A 47 -21.20 -1.06 -6.03
CA GLY A 47 -21.05 -1.81 -4.79
C GLY A 47 -19.59 -2.02 -4.38
N ILE A 48 -18.66 -1.22 -4.91
CA ILE A 48 -17.24 -1.30 -4.63
C ILE A 48 -16.95 -0.50 -3.36
N SER A 49 -16.91 -1.17 -2.21
CA SER A 49 -16.41 -0.58 -0.97
C SER A 49 -14.89 -0.65 -0.94
N MET A 50 -14.22 0.46 -1.16
CA MET A 50 -12.77 0.58 -0.93
C MET A 50 -12.54 1.15 0.46
N ASP A 51 -12.14 0.30 1.40
CA ASP A 51 -11.84 0.71 2.78
C ASP A 51 -10.37 1.15 2.87
N PHE A 52 -10.15 2.45 2.73
CA PHE A 52 -8.85 3.08 2.88
C PHE A 52 -8.71 3.72 4.26
N GLU A 53 -7.58 3.47 4.89
CA GLU A 53 -7.15 4.19 6.07
C GLU A 53 -6.40 5.45 5.67
N LYS A 54 -6.70 6.55 6.34
CA LYS A 54 -6.10 7.85 6.07
C LYS A 54 -5.49 8.41 7.34
N LYS A 55 -4.22 8.80 7.25
CA LYS A 55 -3.48 9.46 8.31
C LYS A 55 -3.00 10.83 7.85
N ILE A 56 -2.90 11.75 8.80
CA ILE A 56 -2.17 13.01 8.60
C ILE A 56 -0.69 12.62 8.53
N CYS A 57 0.01 13.11 7.51
CA CYS A 57 1.42 12.87 7.33
C CYS A 57 2.15 14.21 7.47
N CYS A 58 3.16 14.27 8.34
CA CYS A 58 3.97 15.48 8.45
C CYS A 58 4.74 15.71 7.13
N PRO A 59 4.64 16.89 6.48
CA PRO A 59 5.29 17.13 5.20
C PRO A 59 6.83 17.09 5.26
N GLU A 60 7.42 17.25 6.46
CA GLU A 60 8.87 17.31 6.65
C GLU A 60 9.48 15.98 7.11
N CYS A 61 8.90 15.31 8.10
CA CYS A 61 9.47 14.06 8.65
C CYS A 61 8.63 12.81 8.39
N PHE A 62 7.48 12.95 7.74
CA PHE A 62 6.56 11.86 7.38
C PHE A 62 5.94 11.10 8.55
N SER A 63 6.13 11.58 9.79
CA SER A 63 5.42 11.01 10.94
C SER A 63 3.91 11.05 10.75
N LEU A 64 3.26 9.96 11.13
CA LEU A 64 1.87 9.70 10.87
C LEU A 64 1.02 9.94 12.12
N TYR A 65 -0.13 10.59 11.94
CA TYR A 65 -1.09 10.87 13.01
C TYR A 65 -2.50 10.46 12.57
N ASP A 66 -3.28 9.91 13.50
CA ASP A 66 -4.66 9.53 13.20
C ASP A 66 -5.54 10.77 13.00
N LEU A 67 -6.46 10.68 12.05
CA LEU A 67 -7.54 11.65 11.87
C LEU A 67 -8.57 11.43 12.99
N THR A 68 -8.36 12.02 14.17
CA THR A 68 -9.33 11.90 15.26
C THR A 68 -10.58 12.73 14.96
N ALA A 69 -11.76 12.15 15.22
CA ALA A 69 -13.05 12.83 15.12
C ALA A 69 -13.25 13.91 16.20
N THR A 70 -12.37 13.98 17.21
CA THR A 70 -12.56 14.74 18.45
C THR A 70 -11.91 16.13 18.48
N GLY A 71 -11.41 16.65 17.35
CA GLY A 71 -11.09 18.08 17.19
C GLY A 71 -9.83 18.59 17.91
N HIS A 72 -9.17 17.80 18.76
CA HIS A 72 -7.90 18.16 19.41
C HIS A 72 -6.72 17.45 18.77
N ILE A 73 -6.42 17.78 17.50
CA ILE A 73 -5.15 17.41 16.87
C ILE A 73 -4.20 18.58 17.02
N ASN A 74 -2.99 18.34 17.53
CA ASN A 74 -1.96 19.36 17.57
C ASN A 74 -1.72 19.88 16.14
N LYS A 75 -1.75 21.19 15.94
CA LYS A 75 -1.53 21.79 14.61
C LYS A 75 -0.10 21.59 14.10
N GLN A 76 0.82 21.25 14.99
CA GLN A 76 2.23 21.05 14.71
C GLN A 76 2.66 19.61 14.98
N CYS A 77 3.63 19.17 14.19
CA CYS A 77 4.28 17.88 14.33
C CYS A 77 5.08 17.83 15.65
N THR A 78 4.75 16.86 16.49
CA THR A 78 5.43 16.59 17.77
C THR A 78 6.50 15.51 17.66
N SER A 79 6.71 14.95 16.46
CA SER A 79 7.64 13.86 16.26
C SER A 79 9.06 14.27 16.61
N LYS A 80 9.75 13.37 17.29
CA LYS A 80 11.15 13.50 17.68
C LYS A 80 11.97 12.66 16.74
N PHE A 81 12.89 13.28 16.02
CA PHE A 81 13.80 12.57 15.12
C PHE A 81 15.26 12.89 15.46
N ILE A 82 16.14 11.98 15.07
CA ILE A 82 17.58 12.19 15.12
C ILE A 82 17.95 12.90 13.83
N GLN A 83 18.56 14.09 13.89
CA GLN A 83 19.03 14.73 12.67
C GLN A 83 20.11 13.85 12.02
N PRO A 84 20.05 13.61 10.69
CA PRO A 84 21.22 13.17 9.96
C PRO A 84 22.30 14.23 10.17
N PHE A 85 23.44 13.83 10.73
CA PHE A 85 24.53 14.74 11.06
C PHE A 85 24.88 15.62 9.84
N PRO A 86 25.02 16.94 9.97
CA PRO A 86 25.87 17.66 9.03
C PRO A 86 27.25 17.00 9.09
N SER A 87 27.92 16.88 7.94
CA SER A 87 29.19 16.19 7.69
C SER A 87 30.41 16.72 8.49
N SER A 88 30.18 17.40 9.61
CA SER A 88 31.18 17.93 10.52
C SER A 88 31.07 17.21 11.85
N ILE A 89 32.13 16.47 12.19
CA ILE A 89 32.37 15.74 13.43
C ILE A 89 31.83 16.49 14.65
N VAL A 90 30.73 16.02 15.23
CA VAL A 90 30.30 16.39 16.58
C VAL A 90 30.38 15.15 17.46
N LYS A 91 31.08 15.31 18.59
CA LYS A 91 31.34 14.27 19.60
C LYS A 91 30.07 13.46 19.92
N LEU A 92 30.25 12.15 20.03
CA LEU A 92 29.28 11.08 20.33
C LEU A 92 28.41 11.28 21.60
N GLY A 93 28.53 12.40 22.30
CA GLY A 93 27.90 12.68 23.60
C GLY A 93 26.62 13.51 23.58
N SER A 94 26.17 14.06 22.44
CA SER A 94 24.92 14.87 22.39
C SER A 94 24.05 14.56 21.17
N LEU A 95 23.49 13.35 21.11
CA LEU A 95 22.35 13.05 20.24
C LEU A 95 21.09 13.72 20.81
N ALA A 96 21.00 15.04 20.68
CA ALA A 96 19.80 15.78 21.07
C ALA A 96 18.68 15.47 20.05
N ARG A 97 17.65 14.74 20.48
CA ARG A 97 16.42 14.55 19.70
C ARG A 97 15.73 15.91 19.58
N LYS A 98 15.63 16.45 18.36
CA LYS A 98 14.91 17.69 18.10
C LYS A 98 13.47 17.36 17.70
N GLU A 99 12.52 18.16 18.18
CA GLU A 99 11.13 18.10 17.75
C GLU A 99 10.97 18.74 16.35
N CYS A 100 10.14 18.13 15.51
CA CYS A 100 9.92 18.59 14.13
C CYS A 100 9.24 19.96 14.06
N GLY A 101 8.13 20.15 14.76
CA GLY A 101 7.40 21.43 14.82
C GLY A 101 6.71 21.87 13.52
N SER A 102 6.84 21.11 12.42
CA SER A 102 6.23 21.48 11.13
C SER A 102 4.70 21.51 11.22
N LEU A 103 4.08 22.45 10.50
CA LEU A 103 2.63 22.57 10.42
C LEU A 103 2.03 21.32 9.76
N LEU A 104 0.94 20.82 10.33
CA LEU A 104 0.21 19.66 9.79
C LEU A 104 -1.00 20.07 8.95
N PHE A 105 -1.50 21.30 9.13
CA PHE A 105 -2.70 21.82 8.48
C PHE A 105 -2.41 23.11 7.73
N LYS A 106 -3.14 23.35 6.65
CA LYS A 106 -3.09 24.62 5.94
C LYS A 106 -3.61 25.73 6.84
N THR A 107 -2.93 26.87 6.85
CA THR A 107 -3.45 28.11 7.42
C THR A 107 -4.49 28.66 6.46
N ASP A 108 -5.75 28.72 6.89
CA ASP A 108 -6.82 29.31 6.10
C ASP A 108 -6.80 30.84 6.28
N ASP A 109 -6.79 31.60 5.19
CA ASP A 109 -6.84 33.08 5.22
C ASP A 109 -8.25 33.60 5.57
N LYS A 110 -9.26 32.72 5.53
CA LYS A 110 -10.63 33.00 5.94
C LYS A 110 -10.88 32.28 7.25
N ASN A 111 -11.39 33.00 8.24
CA ASN A 111 -11.67 32.59 9.63
C ASN A 111 -12.67 31.41 9.81
N ASP A 112 -12.82 30.53 8.82
CA ASP A 112 -13.68 29.36 8.91
C ASP A 112 -12.91 28.22 9.61
N THR A 113 -13.16 28.10 10.90
CA THR A 113 -12.51 27.13 11.80
C THR A 113 -13.05 25.71 11.63
N SER A 114 -14.03 25.49 10.74
CA SER A 114 -14.79 24.23 10.71
C SER A 114 -14.13 23.09 9.93
N LEU A 115 -13.19 23.33 9.00
CA LEU A 115 -12.61 22.29 8.14
C LEU A 115 -11.11 22.51 7.82
N GLN A 116 -10.24 22.44 8.83
CA GLN A 116 -8.79 22.50 8.60
C GLN A 116 -8.32 21.31 7.74
N LYS A 117 -7.83 21.61 6.53
CA LYS A 117 -7.32 20.60 5.60
C LYS A 117 -5.86 20.26 5.91
N PRO A 118 -5.49 18.97 6.07
CA PRO A 118 -4.10 18.57 6.24
C PRO A 118 -3.24 19.00 5.05
N ILE A 119 -1.98 19.37 5.30
CA ILE A 119 -1.00 19.71 4.27
C ILE A 119 -0.64 18.48 3.45
N CYS A 120 -0.36 17.37 4.13
CA CYS A 120 -0.02 16.08 3.54
C CYS A 120 -0.80 14.97 4.24
N THR A 121 -1.19 13.96 3.48
CA THR A 121 -1.94 12.80 3.97
C THR A 121 -1.32 11.54 3.41
N PHE A 122 -1.20 10.53 4.26
CA PHE A 122 -0.86 9.18 3.85
C PHE A 122 -2.15 8.36 3.80
N THR A 123 -2.38 7.66 2.69
CA THR A 123 -3.57 6.82 2.50
C THR A 123 -3.11 5.43 2.10
N TYR A 124 -3.60 4.41 2.80
CA TYR A 124 -3.25 3.02 2.57
C TYR A 124 -4.48 2.13 2.74
N GLN A 125 -4.41 0.92 2.22
CA GLN A 125 -5.41 -0.13 2.45
C GLN A 125 -4.84 -1.12 3.47
N SER A 126 -5.66 -1.59 4.42
CA SER A 126 -5.22 -2.62 5.37
C SER A 126 -5.07 -3.97 4.67
N LEU A 127 -3.92 -4.63 4.89
CA LEU A 127 -3.66 -5.98 4.39
C LEU A 127 -4.64 -6.98 5.00
N GLN A 128 -4.98 -6.83 6.29
CA GLN A 128 -5.97 -7.68 6.94
C GLN A 128 -7.35 -7.55 6.27
N LYS A 129 -7.80 -6.33 5.96
CA LYS A 129 -9.09 -6.10 5.29
C LYS A 129 -9.09 -6.63 3.85
N TRP A 130 -7.99 -6.45 3.13
CA TRP A 130 -7.83 -7.01 1.79
C TRP A 130 -7.85 -8.54 1.80
N LEU A 131 -7.17 -9.18 2.75
CA LEU A 131 -7.25 -10.63 2.94
C LEU A 131 -8.68 -11.05 3.30
N ALA A 132 -9.36 -10.32 4.18
CA ALA A 132 -10.75 -10.63 4.53
C ALA A 132 -11.63 -10.66 3.28
N SER A 133 -11.56 -9.64 2.42
CA SER A 133 -12.38 -9.59 1.20
C SER A 133 -12.02 -10.70 0.22
N HIS A 134 -10.74 -11.01 0.03
CA HIS A 134 -10.30 -12.03 -0.92
C HIS A 134 -10.65 -13.45 -0.48
N MET A 135 -10.59 -13.73 0.83
CA MET A 135 -10.94 -15.04 1.38
C MET A 135 -12.44 -15.36 1.23
N TRP A 136 -13.29 -14.37 0.93
CA TRP A 136 -14.70 -14.58 0.58
C TRP A 136 -14.94 -14.91 -0.89
N ILE A 137 -13.95 -14.71 -1.75
CA ILE A 137 -14.07 -15.00 -3.18
C ILE A 137 -14.08 -16.52 -3.38
N CYS A 138 -15.11 -17.00 -4.08
CA CYS A 138 -15.25 -18.42 -4.42
C CYS A 138 -14.00 -18.94 -5.15
N GLY A 139 -13.42 -20.02 -4.63
CA GLY A 139 -12.24 -20.66 -5.22
C GLY A 139 -10.90 -19.97 -4.94
N PHE A 140 -10.87 -18.78 -4.33
CA PHE A 140 -9.60 -18.11 -4.01
C PHE A 140 -8.73 -18.94 -3.07
N GLU A 141 -9.32 -19.50 -2.01
CA GLU A 141 -8.61 -20.38 -1.08
C GLU A 141 -8.17 -21.69 -1.75
N LYS A 142 -8.88 -22.16 -2.78
CA LYS A 142 -8.44 -23.31 -3.59
C LYS A 142 -7.19 -22.97 -4.40
N LEU A 143 -7.11 -21.74 -4.95
CA LEU A 143 -5.92 -21.25 -5.64
C LEU A 143 -4.71 -21.17 -4.69
N LEU A 144 -4.89 -20.63 -3.48
CA LEU A 144 -3.82 -20.55 -2.47
C LEU A 144 -3.23 -21.91 -2.09
N ASN A 145 -4.02 -22.97 -2.23
CA ASN A 145 -3.63 -24.34 -1.89
C ASN A 145 -3.36 -25.21 -3.12
N ALA A 146 -3.37 -24.63 -4.34
CA ALA A 146 -3.26 -25.38 -5.59
C ALA A 146 -1.95 -26.17 -5.68
N HIS A 147 -0.87 -25.66 -5.07
CA HIS A 147 0.42 -26.35 -4.99
C HIS A 147 0.32 -27.74 -4.32
N ASN A 148 -0.64 -27.96 -3.40
CA ASN A 148 -0.83 -29.26 -2.75
C ASN A 148 -1.33 -30.34 -3.71
N ASN A 149 -1.96 -29.95 -4.82
CA ASN A 149 -2.49 -30.87 -5.82
C ASN A 149 -1.42 -31.26 -6.87
N HIS A 150 -0.30 -30.55 -6.91
CA HIS A 150 0.81 -30.89 -7.81
C HIS A 150 1.67 -31.99 -7.19
N ASN A 151 1.28 -33.25 -7.44
CA ASN A 151 2.06 -34.47 -7.14
C ASN A 151 3.31 -34.65 -8.02
N SER A 152 3.67 -33.64 -8.82
CA SER A 152 4.86 -33.70 -9.65
C SER A 152 6.09 -33.60 -8.76
N GLN A 153 6.80 -34.72 -8.57
CA GLN A 153 8.15 -34.65 -8.01
C GLN A 153 8.94 -33.65 -8.87
N PRO A 154 9.53 -32.59 -8.29
CA PRO A 154 10.31 -31.64 -9.07
C PRO A 154 11.46 -32.40 -9.73
N ASP A 155 11.69 -32.13 -11.02
CA ASP A 155 12.92 -32.58 -11.67
C ASP A 155 14.09 -32.02 -10.84
N PRO A 156 14.96 -32.89 -10.27
CA PRO A 156 16.05 -32.44 -9.42
C PRO A 156 17.03 -31.50 -10.14
N LYS A 157 16.96 -31.38 -11.46
CA LYS A 157 17.80 -30.49 -12.28
C LYS A 157 17.12 -29.18 -12.70
N ALA A 158 15.83 -28.99 -12.44
CA ALA A 158 15.09 -27.81 -12.89
C ALA A 158 14.15 -27.24 -11.82
N ILE A 159 14.33 -25.95 -11.50
CA ILE A 159 13.40 -25.18 -10.67
C ILE A 159 12.46 -24.42 -11.61
N SER A 160 11.22 -24.90 -11.73
CA SER A 160 10.16 -24.24 -12.50
C SER A 160 9.26 -23.33 -11.66
N ASP A 161 9.30 -23.46 -10.32
CA ASP A 161 8.44 -22.73 -9.39
C ASP A 161 9.20 -22.42 -8.08
N ILE A 162 8.84 -21.30 -7.43
CA ILE A 162 9.33 -20.90 -6.10
C ILE A 162 9.01 -21.95 -5.02
N TRP A 163 7.95 -22.75 -5.18
CA TRP A 163 7.60 -23.87 -4.30
C TRP A 163 8.69 -24.96 -4.27
N HIS A 164 9.52 -25.06 -5.33
CA HIS A 164 10.68 -25.97 -5.36
C HIS A 164 11.93 -25.38 -4.68
N SER A 165 11.90 -24.10 -4.30
CA SER A 165 13.07 -23.45 -3.70
C SER A 165 13.36 -23.98 -2.29
N LYS A 166 14.65 -24.02 -1.93
CA LYS A 166 15.09 -24.45 -0.60
C LYS A 166 14.46 -23.62 0.51
N ILE A 167 14.35 -22.30 0.33
CA ILE A 167 13.79 -21.40 1.34
C ILE A 167 12.32 -21.78 1.62
N TRP A 168 11.52 -22.01 0.58
CA TRP A 168 10.10 -22.39 0.75
C TRP A 168 9.92 -23.67 1.57
N ASN A 169 10.84 -24.63 1.41
CA ASN A 169 10.78 -25.94 2.04
C ASN A 169 11.50 -26.02 3.39
N THR A 170 12.23 -24.98 3.80
CA THR A 170 13.03 -24.97 5.04
C THR A 170 12.73 -23.81 5.98
N PHE A 171 12.08 -22.75 5.49
CA PHE A 171 11.71 -21.60 6.30
C PHE A 171 10.72 -22.02 7.37
N LYS A 172 11.03 -21.74 8.64
CA LYS A 172 10.24 -22.17 9.80
C LYS A 172 9.65 -20.97 10.52
N TYR A 173 8.45 -21.15 11.08
CA TYR A 173 7.83 -20.16 11.95
C TYR A 173 8.67 -19.89 13.21
N SER A 174 9.26 -20.93 13.78
CA SER A 174 10.15 -20.84 14.94
C SER A 174 11.21 -21.92 14.90
N PRO A 175 12.33 -21.79 15.64
CA PRO A 175 13.37 -22.83 15.72
C PRO A 175 12.83 -24.20 16.14
N PHE A 176 11.76 -24.22 16.95
CA PHE A 176 11.11 -25.44 17.44
C PHE A 176 10.09 -26.05 16.46
N SER A 177 9.80 -25.38 15.34
CA SER A 177 8.84 -25.87 14.35
C SER A 177 9.39 -27.13 13.65
N LYS A 178 8.57 -28.19 13.61
CA LYS A 178 8.92 -29.46 12.97
C LYS A 178 8.80 -29.44 11.45
N GLN A 179 7.95 -28.56 10.91
CA GLN A 179 7.65 -28.45 9.49
C GLN A 179 7.96 -27.03 8.99
N ALA A 180 8.09 -26.88 7.67
CA ALA A 180 8.19 -25.58 7.03
C ALA A 180 6.92 -24.76 7.28
N PHE A 181 7.05 -23.43 7.29
CA PHE A 181 5.95 -22.48 7.45
C PHE A 181 4.85 -22.71 6.41
N THR A 182 5.24 -22.99 5.18
CA THR A 182 4.39 -23.19 4.00
C THR A 182 3.60 -24.48 4.00
N ASN A 183 3.99 -25.48 4.81
CA ASN A 183 3.30 -26.77 4.90
C ASN A 183 1.94 -26.67 5.62
N ARG A 184 1.64 -25.54 6.27
CA ARG A 184 0.39 -25.33 6.98
C ARG A 184 -0.56 -24.49 6.12
N THR A 185 -1.73 -25.04 5.80
CA THR A 185 -2.78 -24.28 5.11
C THR A 185 -3.13 -23.00 5.88
N GLY A 186 -3.16 -21.87 5.20
CA GLY A 186 -3.45 -20.56 5.81
C GLY A 186 -2.20 -19.80 6.28
N ASN A 187 -1.02 -20.42 6.20
CA ASN A 187 0.24 -19.70 6.23
C ASN A 187 0.57 -19.23 4.81
N LEU A 188 0.58 -17.91 4.63
CA LEU A 188 0.77 -17.24 3.36
C LEU A 188 2.10 -16.52 3.32
N ILE A 189 2.72 -16.48 2.15
CA ILE A 189 3.95 -15.73 1.90
C ILE A 189 3.62 -14.61 0.92
N PHE A 190 4.06 -13.40 1.26
CA PHE A 190 3.97 -12.24 0.40
C PHE A 190 5.36 -11.75 -0.01
N SER A 191 5.45 -11.23 -1.23
CA SER A 191 6.52 -10.32 -1.63
C SER A 191 6.14 -8.88 -1.25
N LEU A 192 7.15 -8.05 -1.03
CA LEU A 192 7.00 -6.60 -0.90
C LEU A 192 7.71 -5.97 -2.09
N TYR A 193 6.97 -5.21 -2.89
CA TYR A 193 7.51 -4.42 -3.98
C TYR A 193 7.42 -2.93 -3.65
N VAL A 194 8.55 -2.22 -3.80
CA VAL A 194 8.60 -0.76 -3.60
C VAL A 194 9.38 -0.14 -4.74
N ASP A 195 8.77 0.83 -5.42
CA ASP A 195 9.40 1.53 -6.54
C ASP A 195 8.92 2.98 -6.68
N TRP A 196 9.76 3.81 -7.29
CA TRP A 196 9.58 5.25 -7.53
C TRP A 196 9.52 5.55 -9.00
N PHE A 197 8.47 6.25 -9.42
CA PHE A 197 8.27 6.62 -10.81
C PHE A 197 7.92 8.10 -10.96
N HIS A 198 8.23 8.64 -12.14
CA HIS A 198 7.92 10.01 -12.53
C HIS A 198 6.64 10.02 -13.37
N PRO A 199 5.45 10.25 -12.78
CA PRO A 199 4.17 10.18 -13.52
C PRO A 199 4.05 11.23 -14.63
N PHE A 200 4.79 12.33 -14.54
CA PHE A 200 4.73 13.44 -15.48
C PHE A 200 6.06 13.59 -16.24
N SER A 201 6.33 12.63 -17.13
CA SER A 201 7.42 12.71 -18.10
C SER A 201 7.05 13.69 -19.22
N LYS A 202 7.25 15.01 -19.02
CA LYS A 202 7.28 15.98 -20.14
C LYS A 202 8.42 16.98 -19.99
N LYS A 203 9.13 17.18 -21.11
CA LYS A 203 10.22 18.15 -21.31
C LYS A 203 9.71 19.58 -21.07
N GLY A 204 10.30 20.27 -20.11
CA GLY A 204 10.11 21.71 -19.89
C GLY A 204 9.77 22.06 -18.45
N ALA A 205 10.80 22.28 -17.64
CA ALA A 205 10.86 23.07 -16.39
C ALA A 205 9.76 22.95 -15.30
N ALA A 206 8.73 22.12 -15.45
CA ALA A 206 7.81 21.79 -14.38
C ALA A 206 8.51 20.79 -13.44
N LYS A 207 8.59 21.12 -12.14
CA LYS A 207 9.24 20.32 -11.10
C LYS A 207 8.97 18.82 -11.30
N SER A 208 10.03 18.03 -11.43
CA SER A 208 9.97 16.56 -11.47
C SER A 208 9.31 16.06 -10.18
N ILE A 209 8.05 15.65 -10.27
CA ILE A 209 7.34 14.98 -9.17
C ILE A 209 7.68 13.50 -9.28
N SER A 210 8.23 12.93 -8.21
CA SER A 210 8.37 11.49 -8.03
C SER A 210 7.25 11.00 -7.10
N ILE A 211 6.64 9.87 -7.46
CA ILE A 211 5.63 9.17 -6.68
C ILE A 211 6.08 7.73 -6.48
N GLY A 212 5.83 7.19 -5.30
CA GLY A 212 6.23 5.83 -4.92
C GLY A 212 5.03 4.94 -4.77
N SER A 213 5.22 3.65 -5.01
CA SER A 213 4.20 2.63 -4.77
C SER A 213 4.73 1.56 -3.84
N ILE A 214 3.84 1.06 -2.98
CA ILE A 214 4.09 -0.09 -2.12
C ILE A 214 3.05 -1.15 -2.51
N LEU A 215 3.50 -2.25 -3.08
CA LEU A 215 2.66 -3.37 -3.47
C LEU A 215 3.08 -4.63 -2.73
N LEU A 216 2.13 -5.51 -2.48
CA LEU A 216 2.40 -6.86 -2.03
C LEU A 216 1.74 -7.87 -2.97
N THR A 217 2.39 -9.01 -3.17
CA THR A 217 1.84 -10.10 -3.99
C THR A 217 1.84 -11.38 -3.18
N CYS A 218 0.68 -12.07 -3.14
CA CYS A 218 0.59 -13.36 -2.47
C CYS A 218 1.27 -14.43 -3.33
N LEU A 219 2.40 -14.92 -2.86
CA LEU A 219 3.23 -15.91 -3.56
C LEU A 219 2.73 -17.35 -3.36
N ASN A 220 1.63 -17.54 -2.63
CA ASN A 220 0.97 -18.84 -2.56
C ASN A 220 0.10 -19.15 -3.78
N LEU A 221 -0.27 -18.11 -4.53
CA LEU A 221 -1.03 -18.29 -5.76
C LEU A 221 -0.16 -18.97 -6.84
N PRO A 222 -0.75 -19.58 -7.87
CA PRO A 222 0.03 -20.07 -9.00
C PRO A 222 0.74 -18.94 -9.76
N PRO A 223 1.85 -19.21 -10.46
CA PRO A 223 2.56 -18.19 -11.25
C PRO A 223 1.69 -17.43 -12.26
N SER A 224 0.68 -18.09 -12.84
CA SER A 224 -0.29 -17.48 -13.76
C SER A 224 -1.23 -16.47 -13.09
N GLU A 225 -1.33 -16.50 -11.76
CA GLU A 225 -2.25 -15.71 -10.95
C GLU A 225 -1.55 -14.57 -10.20
N HIS A 226 -0.26 -14.70 -9.87
CA HIS A 226 0.50 -13.74 -9.05
C HIS A 226 0.32 -12.27 -9.46
N HIS A 227 0.45 -11.98 -10.76
CA HIS A 227 0.56 -10.61 -11.27
C HIS A 227 -0.70 -10.15 -12.01
N LYS A 228 -1.82 -10.87 -11.83
CA LYS A 228 -3.11 -10.37 -12.25
C LYS A 228 -3.50 -9.17 -11.39
N GLU A 229 -4.15 -8.18 -12.00
CA GLU A 229 -4.49 -6.92 -11.33
C GLU A 229 -5.31 -7.14 -10.06
N GLU A 230 -6.21 -8.13 -10.07
CA GLU A 230 -7.02 -8.53 -8.93
C GLU A 230 -6.22 -9.13 -7.76
N ASN A 231 -5.05 -9.73 -8.01
CA ASN A 231 -4.25 -10.43 -7.00
C ASN A 231 -3.05 -9.61 -6.50
N MET A 232 -2.78 -8.46 -7.12
CA MET A 232 -1.77 -7.50 -6.67
C MET A 232 -2.37 -6.55 -5.63
N PHE A 233 -1.85 -6.59 -4.42
CA PHE A 233 -2.32 -5.72 -3.34
C PHE A 233 -1.54 -4.41 -3.33
N LEU A 234 -2.14 -3.33 -3.84
CA LEU A 234 -1.61 -1.99 -3.69
C LEU A 234 -1.87 -1.49 -2.26
N TYR A 235 -0.87 -1.62 -1.40
CA TYR A 235 -0.95 -1.16 -0.01
C TYR A 235 -1.06 0.36 0.07
N ALA A 236 -0.14 1.10 -0.57
CA ALA A 236 -0.15 2.55 -0.52
C ALA A 236 0.58 3.20 -1.70
N ILE A 237 0.21 4.44 -1.98
CA ILE A 237 0.98 5.37 -2.80
C ILE A 237 1.70 6.34 -1.86
N ILE A 238 3.02 6.38 -1.97
CA ILE A 238 3.85 7.17 -1.06
C ILE A 238 3.74 8.66 -1.46
N PRO A 239 3.53 9.58 -0.49
CA PRO A 239 3.38 11.00 -0.79
C PRO A 239 4.60 11.57 -1.51
N GLY A 240 4.36 12.20 -2.67
CA GLY A 240 5.36 13.02 -3.36
C GLY A 240 5.50 14.43 -2.73
N PRO A 241 6.31 15.33 -3.32
CA PRO A 241 6.82 15.28 -4.69
C PRO A 241 8.25 14.72 -4.84
N LYS A 242 8.93 14.42 -3.73
CA LYS A 242 10.30 13.89 -3.73
C LYS A 242 10.31 12.49 -3.17
N GLU A 243 11.32 11.73 -3.59
CA GLU A 243 11.62 10.47 -2.94
C GLU A 243 11.98 10.72 -1.46
N PRO A 244 11.38 9.98 -0.52
CA PRO A 244 11.62 10.09 0.90
C PRO A 244 13.05 9.67 1.27
N SER A 245 13.53 10.27 2.34
CA SER A 245 14.72 9.84 3.07
C SER A 245 14.50 8.47 3.75
N LEU A 246 15.57 7.88 4.26
CA LEU A 246 15.49 6.63 5.04
C LEU A 246 14.53 6.76 6.22
N ASP A 247 14.66 7.83 7.01
CA ASP A 247 13.82 8.05 8.20
C ASP A 247 12.34 8.29 7.84
N GLN A 248 12.10 9.00 6.74
CA GLN A 248 10.75 9.21 6.20
C GLN A 248 10.13 7.90 5.73
N MET A 249 10.91 7.03 5.06
CA MET A 249 10.45 5.69 4.65
C MET A 249 10.03 4.82 5.83
N ASN A 250 10.77 4.87 6.95
CA ASN A 250 10.41 4.13 8.15
C ASN A 250 9.02 4.54 8.67
N SER A 251 8.72 5.84 8.67
CA SER A 251 7.39 6.34 9.09
C SER A 251 6.27 5.86 8.17
N ILE A 252 6.53 5.75 6.86
CA ILE A 252 5.54 5.28 5.88
C ILE A 252 5.29 3.78 5.98
N LEU A 253 6.34 2.99 6.23
CA LEU A 253 6.25 1.54 6.35
C LEU A 253 5.74 1.07 7.71
N GLU A 254 5.82 1.91 8.75
CA GLU A 254 5.43 1.55 10.12
C GLU A 254 4.04 0.89 10.23
N PRO A 255 2.96 1.42 9.61
CA PRO A 255 1.65 0.77 9.73
C PRO A 255 1.61 -0.62 9.07
N LEU A 256 2.30 -0.81 7.94
CA LEU A 256 2.43 -2.12 7.29
C LEU A 256 3.21 -3.10 8.15
N VAL A 257 4.30 -2.64 8.78
CA VAL A 257 5.11 -3.47 9.69
C VAL A 257 4.27 -3.94 10.87
N ILE A 258 3.44 -3.07 11.45
CA ILE A 258 2.51 -3.44 12.54
C ILE A 258 1.52 -4.52 12.07
N GLU A 259 0.88 -4.34 10.91
CA GLU A 259 -0.03 -5.35 10.36
C GLU A 259 0.67 -6.69 10.10
N LEU A 260 1.87 -6.66 9.52
CA LEU A 260 2.67 -7.85 9.25
C LEU A 260 3.09 -8.57 10.55
N GLN A 261 3.40 -7.84 11.62
CA GLN A 261 3.67 -8.44 12.94
C GLN A 261 2.44 -9.13 13.52
N MET A 262 1.26 -8.52 13.39
CA MET A 262 0.00 -9.14 13.80
C MET A 262 -0.29 -10.41 13.00
N LEU A 263 -0.16 -10.35 11.67
CA LEU A 263 -0.37 -11.50 10.79
C LEU A 263 0.70 -12.58 10.96
N TRP A 264 1.94 -12.24 11.30
CA TRP A 264 2.97 -13.23 11.62
C TRP A 264 2.57 -14.07 12.85
N ASN A 265 2.06 -13.44 13.90
CA ASN A 265 1.54 -14.13 15.08
C ASN A 265 0.28 -14.95 14.74
N GLY A 266 -0.53 -14.41 13.83
CA GLY A 266 -1.69 -15.03 13.24
C GLY A 266 -2.98 -14.35 13.66
N ILE A 267 -3.87 -14.16 12.69
CA ILE A 267 -5.18 -13.53 12.89
C ILE A 267 -6.26 -14.58 12.61
N TRP A 268 -7.24 -14.66 13.50
CA TRP A 268 -8.41 -15.50 13.31
C TRP A 268 -9.46 -14.77 12.47
N PHE A 269 -9.78 -15.32 11.30
CA PHE A 269 -10.89 -14.87 10.47
C PHE A 269 -12.12 -15.69 10.86
N SER A 270 -13.21 -15.04 11.26
CA SER A 270 -14.40 -15.70 11.80
C SER A 270 -15.13 -16.56 10.77
N ASN A 271 -15.00 -16.22 9.49
CA ASN A 271 -15.50 -16.99 8.36
C ASN A 271 -14.69 -16.66 7.09
N THR A 272 -14.56 -17.65 6.23
CA THR A 272 -14.08 -17.51 4.85
C THR A 272 -14.97 -18.38 3.95
N HIS A 273 -14.80 -18.27 2.63
CA HIS A 273 -15.63 -19.02 1.68
C HIS A 273 -15.53 -20.54 1.88
N GLU A 274 -14.31 -21.09 2.03
CA GLU A 274 -14.11 -22.53 2.22
C GLU A 274 -14.18 -22.95 3.70
N PHE A 275 -14.03 -22.01 4.65
CA PHE A 275 -14.05 -22.28 6.09
C PHE A 275 -15.09 -21.41 6.81
N PRO A 276 -16.39 -21.78 6.78
CA PRO A 276 -17.46 -21.01 7.41
C PRO A 276 -17.34 -20.86 8.93
N GLN A 277 -16.65 -21.79 9.60
CA GLN A 277 -16.35 -21.75 11.04
C GLN A 277 -15.13 -20.89 11.38
N GLY A 278 -14.52 -20.30 10.35
CA GLY A 278 -13.32 -19.50 10.47
C GLY A 278 -12.04 -20.31 10.41
N ARG A 279 -10.94 -19.58 10.28
CA ARG A 279 -9.59 -20.14 10.21
C ARG A 279 -8.54 -19.15 10.67
N LEU A 280 -7.43 -19.68 11.16
CA LEU A 280 -6.24 -18.90 11.44
C LEU A 280 -5.46 -18.66 10.14
N ILE A 281 -5.15 -17.40 9.86
CA ILE A 281 -4.26 -16.98 8.77
C ILE A 281 -2.99 -16.40 9.36
N ARG A 282 -1.84 -16.80 8.81
CA ARG A 282 -0.55 -16.17 9.06
C ARG A 282 0.05 -15.63 7.79
N VAL A 283 0.80 -14.54 7.90
CA VAL A 283 1.57 -13.98 6.78
C VAL A 283 3.04 -13.90 7.15
N ALA A 284 3.90 -14.33 6.23
CA ALA A 284 5.32 -14.05 6.24
C ALA A 284 5.67 -13.16 5.05
N LEU A 285 6.55 -12.19 5.26
CA LEU A 285 7.15 -11.43 4.18
C LEU A 285 8.54 -12.01 3.88
N LEU A 286 8.79 -12.41 2.63
CA LEU A 286 10.08 -13.00 2.25
C LEU A 286 10.85 -12.13 1.25
N PRO A 287 10.50 -12.08 -0.06
CA PRO A 287 11.28 -11.26 -0.97
C PRO A 287 10.85 -9.79 -0.88
N LEU A 288 11.85 -8.94 -0.62
CA LEU A 288 11.77 -7.51 -0.94
C LEU A 288 12.29 -7.32 -2.36
N ILE A 289 11.43 -6.78 -3.22
CA ILE A 289 11.69 -6.54 -4.64
C ILE A 289 11.71 -5.03 -4.84
N ALA A 290 12.87 -4.48 -5.16
CA ALA A 290 13.04 -3.06 -5.40
C ALA A 290 14.32 -2.83 -6.21
N ASP A 291 14.47 -1.64 -6.79
CA ASP A 291 15.77 -1.22 -7.31
C ASP A 291 16.80 -1.09 -6.17
N LEU A 292 18.10 -1.11 -6.48
CA LEU A 292 19.14 -1.18 -5.44
C LEU A 292 19.09 0.01 -4.44
N PRO A 293 18.86 1.27 -4.86
CA PRO A 293 18.66 2.39 -3.94
C PRO A 293 17.47 2.17 -2.98
N THR A 294 16.31 1.78 -3.51
CA THR A 294 15.09 1.59 -2.72
C THR A 294 15.22 0.37 -1.80
N LEU A 295 15.83 -0.72 -2.29
CA LEU A 295 16.09 -1.93 -1.51
C LEU A 295 16.86 -1.60 -0.23
N ARG A 296 17.89 -0.75 -0.32
CA ARG A 296 18.66 -0.34 0.86
C ARG A 296 17.83 0.47 1.84
N LYS A 297 17.00 1.39 1.34
CA LYS A 297 16.11 2.19 2.19
C LYS A 297 15.10 1.32 2.93
N VAL A 298 14.42 0.43 2.21
CA VAL A 298 13.35 -0.41 2.76
C VAL A 298 13.89 -1.50 3.68
N ALA A 299 15.05 -2.09 3.35
CA ALA A 299 15.68 -3.09 4.20
C ALA A 299 16.44 -2.51 5.41
N GLY A 300 16.53 -1.18 5.54
CA GLY A 300 17.24 -0.52 6.64
C GLY A 300 18.77 -0.57 6.52
N PHE A 301 19.32 -0.79 5.33
CA PHE A 301 20.76 -0.74 5.08
C PHE A 301 21.23 0.71 4.80
N ALA A 302 22.40 1.07 5.32
CA ALA A 302 23.03 2.36 5.00
C ALA A 302 23.36 2.47 3.50
N SER A 303 23.13 3.65 2.91
CA SER A 303 23.55 3.93 1.53
C SER A 303 25.08 4.05 1.41
N HIS A 304 25.68 3.75 0.25
CA HIS A 304 27.14 3.87 0.01
C HIS A 304 27.73 5.29 0.21
N LEU A 305 26.89 6.32 0.40
CA LEU A 305 27.32 7.67 0.74
C LEU A 305 27.46 7.91 2.26
N ALA A 306 27.30 6.86 3.07
CA ALA A 306 27.67 6.87 4.47
C ALA A 306 29.17 6.53 4.61
N ASN A 307 30.03 7.50 4.28
CA ASN A 307 31.42 7.60 4.72
C ASN A 307 31.78 9.08 4.84
#